data_AF-M4SMW6-F1
#
_entry.id   AF-M4SMW6-F1
#
_cell.length_a   1.000
_cell.length_b   1.000
_cell.length_c   1.000
_cell.angle_alpha   90.00
_cell.angle_beta   90.00
_cell.angle_gamma   90.00
#
_symmetry.space_group_name_H-M   'P 1'
#
loop_
_entity.id
_entity.type
_entity.pdbx_description
1 polymer ?
#
loop_
_entity_poly.entity_id
_entity_poly.type
_entity_poly.pdbx_seq_one_letter_code
_entity_poly.pdbx_strand_id
1 'polypeptide(L)'
;MQATVLIILYHGQETLALYDTDSAAWNALLEFVDQHWQDRFGQIPRPDNDDERVQAFFDGEDIYLLASTDIIDPEPVRRKLSHRASSSVR
;
A
#
# COMPACT_ATOMS: atom_id res chain seq x y z
N MET A 1 5.48 13.18 5.82
CA MET A 1 5.50 12.54 4.49
C MET A 1 4.32 11.60 4.46
N GLN A 2 3.50 11.56 3.41
CA GLN A 2 2.33 10.68 3.37
C GLN A 2 2.68 9.45 2.53
N ALA A 3 2.11 8.31 2.90
CA ALA A 3 2.16 7.11 2.10
C ALA A 3 0.81 6.41 2.13
N THR A 4 0.49 5.74 1.04
CA THR A 4 -0.74 4.99 0.87
C THR A 4 -0.38 3.53 0.65
N VAL A 5 -0.90 2.68 1.52
CA VAL A 5 -0.76 1.23 1.43
C VAL A 5 -1.94 0.68 0.65
N LEU A 6 -1.66 -0.10 -0.39
CA LEU A 6 -2.63 -0.92 -1.11
C LEU A 6 -2.41 -2.38 -0.71
N ILE A 7 -3.45 -3.01 -0.20
CA ILE A 7 -3.51 -4.45 0.04
C ILE A 7 -4.60 -5.05 -0.84
N ILE A 8 -4.30 -6.14 -1.53
CA ILE A 8 -5.27 -6.90 -2.32
C ILE A 8 -5.16 -8.37 -1.93
N LEU A 9 -6.27 -8.98 -1.53
CA LEU A 9 -6.41 -10.43 -1.35
C LEU A 9 -7.26 -10.96 -2.49
N TYR A 10 -6.63 -11.68 -3.43
CA TYR A 10 -7.28 -12.21 -4.63
C TYR A 10 -6.92 -13.69 -4.82
N HIS A 11 -7.92 -14.58 -4.85
CA HIS A 11 -7.74 -16.04 -4.91
C HIS A 11 -6.75 -16.60 -3.87
N GLY A 12 -6.75 -16.01 -2.67
CA GLY A 12 -5.85 -16.42 -1.58
C GLY A 12 -4.39 -15.96 -1.74
N GLN A 13 -4.09 -15.14 -2.75
CA GLN A 13 -2.80 -14.45 -2.88
C GLN A 13 -2.88 -13.03 -2.31
N GLU A 14 -1.87 -12.66 -1.53
CA GLU A 14 -1.74 -11.32 -0.98
C GLU A 14 -0.78 -10.48 -1.84
N THR A 15 -1.24 -9.29 -2.21
CA THR A 15 -0.40 -8.24 -2.79
C THR A 15 -0.36 -7.06 -1.83
N LEU A 16 0.83 -6.62 -1.47
CA LEU A 16 1.06 -5.44 -0.64
C LEU A 16 2.00 -4.48 -1.35
N ALA A 17 1.54 -3.24 -1.55
CA ALA A 17 2.29 -2.19 -2.21
C ALA A 17 2.14 -0.85 -1.49
N LEU A 18 3.17 0.00 -1.62
CA LEU A 18 3.27 1.31 -0.99
C LEU A 18 3.42 2.38 -2.07
N TYR A 19 2.61 3.41 -1.99
CA TYR A 19 2.55 4.52 -2.94
C TYR A 19 2.70 5.86 -2.21
N ASP A 20 3.25 6.86 -2.89
CA ASP A 20 3.40 8.20 -2.31
C ASP A 20 2.08 8.99 -2.23
N THR A 21 1.05 8.55 -2.98
CA THR A 21 -0.24 9.26 -3.06
C THR A 21 -1.41 8.29 -3.16
N ASP A 22 -2.58 8.73 -2.66
CA ASP A 22 -3.83 7.98 -2.78
C ASP A 22 -4.21 7.72 -4.24
N SER A 23 -4.01 8.70 -5.12
CA SER A 23 -4.31 8.56 -6.55
C SER A 23 -3.42 7.50 -7.23
N ALA A 24 -2.15 7.41 -6.85
CA ALA A 24 -1.26 6.37 -7.39
C ALA A 24 -1.70 4.97 -6.95
N ALA A 25 -2.08 4.81 -5.67
CA ALA A 25 -2.60 3.56 -5.15
C ALA A 25 -3.94 3.17 -5.80
N TRP A 26 -4.84 4.14 -6.01
CA TRP A 26 -6.11 3.92 -6.71
C TRP A 26 -5.91 3.49 -8.17
N ASN A 27 -5.01 4.16 -8.90
CA ASN A 27 -4.70 3.78 -10.28
C ASN A 27 -4.13 2.36 -10.38
N ALA A 28 -3.27 1.96 -9.43
CA ALA A 28 -2.75 0.61 -9.38
C ALA A 28 -3.83 -0.44 -9.08
N LEU A 29 -4.80 -0.11 -8.22
CA LEU A 29 -5.96 -0.96 -7.98
C LEU A 29 -6.82 -1.12 -9.24
N LEU A 30 -7.07 -0.02 -9.97
CA LEU A 30 -7.81 -0.08 -11.24
C LEU A 30 -7.08 -0.93 -12.28
N GLU A 31 -5.77 -0.76 -12.40
CA GLU A 31 -4.95 -1.56 -13.30
C GLU A 31 -5.01 -3.05 -12.95
N PHE A 32 -4.95 -3.38 -11.65
CA PHE A 32 -5.13 -4.76 -11.18
C PHE A 32 -6.50 -5.32 -11.58
N VAL A 33 -7.58 -4.58 -11.30
CA VAL A 33 -8.95 -4.98 -11.67
C VAL A 33 -9.05 -5.19 -13.18
N ASP A 34 -8.48 -4.28 -13.96
CA ASP A 34 -8.50 -4.31 -15.41
C ASP A 34 -7.75 -5.51 -15.99
N GLN A 35 -6.60 -5.86 -15.42
CA GLN A 35 -5.80 -7.03 -15.81
C GLN A 35 -6.53 -8.34 -15.51
N HIS A 36 -7.24 -8.42 -14.39
CA HIS A 36 -7.89 -9.65 -13.93
C HIS A 36 -9.38 -9.75 -14.31
N TRP A 37 -9.95 -8.71 -14.93
CA TRP A 37 -11.38 -8.69 -15.24
C TRP A 37 -11.81 -9.84 -16.15
N GLN A 38 -11.07 -10.04 -17.25
CA GLN A 38 -11.40 -11.08 -18.21
C GLN A 38 -11.24 -12.48 -17.62
N ASP A 39 -10.28 -12.67 -16.72
CA ASP A 39 -10.08 -13.96 -16.04
C ASP A 39 -11.24 -14.27 -15.09
N ARG A 40 -11.78 -13.25 -14.43
CA ARG A 40 -12.89 -13.40 -13.46
C ARG A 40 -14.26 -13.53 -14.12
N PHE A 41 -14.56 -12.65 -15.08
CA PHE A 41 -15.90 -12.49 -15.65
C PHE A 41 -15.99 -12.90 -17.13
N GLY A 42 -14.89 -13.36 -17.74
CA GLY A 42 -14.86 -13.72 -19.15
C GLY A 42 -15.08 -12.50 -20.05
N GLN A 43 -16.08 -12.58 -20.93
CA GLN A 43 -16.37 -11.54 -21.93
C GLN A 43 -17.37 -10.48 -21.45
N ILE A 44 -17.73 -10.49 -20.16
CA ILE A 44 -18.64 -9.47 -19.61
C ILE A 44 -17.93 -8.11 -19.67
N PRO A 45 -18.57 -7.06 -20.24
CA PRO A 45 -17.97 -5.73 -20.30
C PRO A 45 -17.79 -5.13 -18.91
N ARG A 46 -16.69 -4.41 -18.74
CA ARG A 46 -16.40 -3.60 -17.55
C ARG A 46 -17.34 -2.39 -17.49
N PRO A 47 -17.83 -2.00 -16.29
CA PRO A 47 -18.44 -0.68 -16.10
C PRO A 47 -17.48 0.45 -16.47
N ASP A 48 -18.01 1.51 -17.08
CA ASP A 48 -17.23 2.70 -17.44
C ASP A 48 -16.84 3.52 -16.21
N ASN A 49 -17.66 3.51 -15.16
CA ASN A 49 -17.35 4.14 -13.91
C ASN A 49 -16.35 3.29 -13.11
N ASP A 50 -15.25 3.91 -12.71
CA ASP A 50 -14.14 3.24 -12.01
C ASP A 50 -14.55 2.70 -10.63
N ASP A 51 -15.35 3.45 -9.86
CA ASP A 51 -15.83 3.01 -8.54
C ASP A 51 -16.76 1.81 -8.68
N GLU A 52 -17.72 1.86 -9.61
CA GLU A 52 -18.63 0.75 -9.91
C GLU A 52 -17.88 -0.48 -10.39
N ARG A 53 -16.82 -0.29 -11.20
CA ARG A 53 -15.98 -1.38 -11.69
C ARG A 53 -15.23 -2.07 -10.55
N VAL A 54 -14.59 -1.32 -9.67
CA VAL A 54 -13.91 -1.87 -8.50
C VAL A 54 -14.91 -2.56 -7.58
N GLN A 55 -16.06 -1.94 -7.33
CA GLN A 55 -17.11 -2.53 -6.51
C GLN A 55 -17.60 -3.87 -7.09
N ALA A 56 -17.88 -3.94 -8.40
CA ALA A 56 -18.30 -5.16 -9.06
C ALA A 56 -17.22 -6.25 -9.03
N PHE A 57 -15.94 -5.88 -9.17
CA PHE A 57 -14.84 -6.85 -9.16
C PHE A 57 -14.64 -7.53 -7.82
N PHE A 58 -14.84 -6.79 -6.73
CA PHE A 58 -14.71 -7.28 -5.35
C PHE A 58 -16.07 -7.60 -4.70
N ASP A 59 -17.14 -7.76 -5.48
CA ASP A 59 -18.44 -8.23 -5.00
C ASP A 59 -18.37 -9.75 -4.74
N GLY A 60 -17.75 -10.13 -3.61
CA GLY A 60 -17.47 -11.52 -3.27
C GLY A 60 -16.55 -11.69 -2.05
N GLU A 61 -15.74 -12.75 -2.07
CA GLU A 61 -14.83 -13.12 -0.96
C GLU A 61 -13.47 -12.42 -1.02
N ASP A 62 -13.08 -11.92 -2.20
CA ASP A 62 -11.85 -11.17 -2.37
C ASP A 62 -12.01 -9.75 -1.85
N ILE A 63 -10.93 -9.18 -1.30
CA ILE A 63 -10.98 -7.86 -0.67
C ILE A 63 -9.78 -7.02 -1.08
N TYR A 64 -9.97 -5.71 -1.03
CA TYR A 64 -8.88 -4.74 -1.12
C TYR A 64 -8.96 -3.74 0.03
N LEU A 65 -7.82 -3.14 0.37
CA LEU A 65 -7.72 -2.06 1.34
C LEU A 65 -6.81 -0.98 0.77
N LEU A 66 -7.29 0.26 0.80
CA LEU A 66 -6.48 1.46 0.61
C LEU A 66 -6.42 2.19 1.95
N ALA A 67 -5.21 2.32 2.50
CA ALA A 67 -4.97 2.96 3.77
C ALA A 67 -3.86 4.01 3.66
N SER A 68 -4.22 5.26 3.86
CA SER A 68 -3.29 6.39 3.88
C SER A 68 -2.73 6.59 5.29
N THR A 69 -1.44 6.88 5.39
CA THR A 69 -0.75 7.08 6.67
C THR A 69 0.31 8.17 6.55
N ASP A 70 0.48 8.92 7.64
CA ASP A 70 1.60 9.84 7.79
C ASP A 70 2.85 9.07 8.23
N ILE A 71 3.88 9.10 7.40
CA ILE A 71 5.24 8.69 7.74
C ILE A 71 5.86 9.81 8.60
N ILE A 72 6.06 9.46 9.87
CA ILE A 72 6.88 10.22 10.81
C ILE A 72 8.32 9.71 10.66
N ASP A 73 9.23 10.61 10.31
CA ASP A 73 10.66 10.30 10.31
C ASP A 73 11.12 10.05 11.77
N PRO A 74 11.57 8.85 12.14
CA PRO A 74 12.09 8.64 13.48
C PRO A 74 13.38 9.45 13.62
N GLU A 75 13.39 10.47 14.48
CA GLU A 75 14.61 11.24 14.75
C GLU A 75 15.80 10.31 14.98
N PRO A 76 16.94 10.53 14.32
CA PRO A 76 18.09 9.66 14.48
C PRO A 76 18.52 9.71 15.95
N VAL A 77 18.40 8.58 16.64
CA VAL A 77 18.82 8.42 18.03
C VAL A 77 20.31 8.74 18.10
N ARG A 78 20.66 10.00 18.44
CA ARG A 78 22.03 10.39 18.71
C ARG A 78 22.45 9.71 20.00
N ARG A 79 23.00 8.49 19.90
CA ARG A 79 23.77 7.88 20.98
C ARG A 79 24.95 8.80 21.26
N LYS A 80 24.82 9.66 22.28
CA LYS A 80 25.96 10.34 22.89
C LYS A 80 26.86 9.27 23.49
N LEU A 81 27.86 8.83 22.74
CA LEU A 81 29.00 8.11 23.28
C LEU A 81 29.72 9.08 24.21
N SER A 82 29.43 8.98 25.51
CA SER A 82 30.20 9.65 26.54
C SER A 82 31.58 8.99 26.59
N HIS A 83 32.55 9.59 25.89
CA HIS A 83 33.96 9.31 26.14
C HIS A 83 34.28 9.81 27.55
N ARG A 84 34.24 8.89 28.51
CA ARG A 84 34.78 9.08 29.85
C ARG A 84 36.30 9.15 29.70
N ALA A 85 36.84 10.36 29.65
CA ALA A 85 38.27 10.60 29.69
C ALA A 85 38.80 10.08 31.04
N SER A 86 39.58 9.01 30.99
CA SER A 86 40.43 8.58 32.12
C SER A 86 41.51 9.63 32.31
N SER A 87 41.35 10.49 33.32
CA SER A 87 42.46 11.32 33.79
C SER A 87 43.36 10.46 34.67
N SER A 88 44.56 10.17 34.19
CA SER A 88 45.64 9.54 34.92
C SER A 88 46.09 10.46 36.05
N VAL A 89 46.00 9.96 37.28
CA VAL A 89 46.62 10.57 38.47
C VAL A 89 48.15 10.54 38.27
N ARG A 90 48.81 11.66 38.54
CA ARG A 90 50.24 11.74 38.86
C ARG A 90 50.37 12.18 40.30
#